data_AF-A0A953T0D9-F1
#
_entry.id   AF-A0A953T0D9-F1
#
_cell.length_a   1.000
_cell.length_b   1.000
_cell.length_c   1.000
_cell.angle_alpha   90.00
_cell.angle_beta   90.00
_cell.angle_gamma   90.00
#
_symmetry.space_group_name_H-M   'P 1'
#
loop_
_entity.id
_entity.type
_entity.pdbx_description
1 polymer ?
#
loop_
_entity_poly.entity_id
_entity_poly.type
_entity_poly.pdbx_seq_one_letter_code
_entity_poly.pdbx_strand_id
1 'polypeptide(L)'
;MYLQNLQQDEIFVPSEMKSLKSLTQMESRRGLENAIISNGKIVNVVSNSYGHIPNQLFFKKAEEMLTDAQLNFHKRTINKNDRSFITDFIIDDKSQFTVKNDKDLILPMLRFKNSYDGSEKTSGHFGFYREVCSNGLHVSQAEIEFSIKHSKNNTDLIMPRLNNLFEKFLDNEFYTITKKFDKMKEFKIIDTQEFVKAVLDKTKLFRYECSDKNSDPSKKSREVIEILNYEALLLNEEPNLWLGYNAFNSVLHNVLKKSFGQQERLDKKLFDEVYEMA
;
A
#
# COMPACT_ATOMS: atom_id res chain seq x y z
N MET A 1 -14.15 9.70 -12.66
CA MET A 1 -14.69 8.35 -12.93
C MET A 1 -13.80 7.23 -12.36
N TYR A 2 -12.71 7.55 -11.63
CA TYR A 2 -11.73 6.57 -11.16
C TYR A 2 -12.08 5.92 -9.80
N LEU A 3 -12.72 6.66 -8.88
CA LEU A 3 -13.16 6.14 -7.59
C LEU A 3 -14.29 5.10 -7.67
N GLN A 4 -14.97 4.98 -8.81
CA GLN A 4 -16.06 4.02 -9.03
C GLN A 4 -15.58 2.59 -9.32
N ASN A 5 -14.31 2.42 -9.72
CA ASN A 5 -13.74 1.13 -10.14
C ASN A 5 -12.63 0.65 -9.19
N LEU A 6 -12.70 1.04 -7.92
CA LEU A 6 -11.75 0.58 -6.91
C LEU A 6 -11.84 -0.93 -6.71
N GLN A 7 -10.69 -1.58 -6.54
CA GLN A 7 -10.63 -3.01 -6.21
C GLN A 7 -11.44 -3.33 -4.94
N GLN A 8 -12.28 -4.36 -5.01
CA GLN A 8 -13.15 -4.82 -3.92
C GLN A 8 -12.96 -6.31 -3.69
N ASP A 9 -11.77 -6.72 -3.23
CA ASP A 9 -11.55 -8.13 -2.87
C ASP A 9 -12.33 -8.49 -1.59
N GLU A 10 -12.76 -9.75 -1.48
CA GLU A 10 -13.33 -10.29 -0.24
C GLU A 10 -12.23 -10.39 0.83
N ILE A 11 -12.38 -9.65 1.93
CA ILE A 11 -11.43 -9.60 3.04
C ILE A 11 -12.00 -10.19 4.34
N PHE A 12 -13.30 -10.46 4.42
CA PHE A 12 -13.96 -11.06 5.58
C PHE A 12 -14.07 -12.57 5.44
N VAL A 13 -12.99 -13.20 4.99
CA VAL A 13 -12.91 -14.65 4.86
C VAL A 13 -13.01 -15.34 6.24
N PRO A 14 -13.58 -16.55 6.32
CA PRO A 14 -13.59 -17.32 7.55
C PRO A 14 -12.17 -17.53 8.06
N SER A 15 -11.93 -17.21 9.33
CA SER A 15 -10.65 -17.48 9.97
C SER A 15 -10.83 -17.99 11.39
N GLU A 16 -9.96 -18.90 11.79
CA GLU A 16 -9.98 -19.52 13.10
C GLU A 16 -8.58 -19.94 13.54
N MET A 17 -8.38 -20.03 14.85
CA MET A 17 -7.21 -20.64 15.44
C MET A 17 -7.59 -22.02 15.97
N LYS A 18 -6.87 -23.06 15.56
CA LYS A 18 -7.05 -24.42 16.05
C LYS A 18 -5.76 -24.98 16.59
N SER A 19 -5.84 -25.84 17.60
CA SER A 19 -4.66 -26.55 18.09
C SER A 19 -4.04 -27.38 16.96
N LEU A 20 -2.73 -27.27 16.76
CA LEU A 20 -2.03 -28.07 15.75
C LEU A 20 -2.13 -29.57 16.06
N LYS A 21 -2.15 -29.91 17.35
CA LYS A 21 -2.33 -31.29 17.82
C LYS A 21 -3.69 -31.86 17.44
N SER A 22 -4.76 -31.07 17.48
CA SER A 22 -6.09 -31.57 17.06
C SER A 22 -6.19 -31.80 15.56
N LEU A 23 -5.43 -31.04 14.76
CA LEU A 23 -5.41 -31.18 13.30
C LEU A 23 -4.53 -32.34 12.83
N THR A 24 -3.36 -32.53 13.46
CA THR A 24 -2.33 -33.48 13.01
C THR A 24 -2.30 -34.78 13.81
N GLN A 25 -2.95 -34.81 14.98
CA GLN A 25 -2.84 -35.88 15.98
C GLN A 25 -1.41 -36.08 16.53
N MET A 26 -0.50 -35.12 16.29
CA MET A 26 0.89 -35.16 16.73
C MET A 26 1.15 -34.14 17.83
N GLU A 27 2.13 -34.44 18.70
CA GLU A 27 2.63 -33.43 19.64
C GLU A 27 3.30 -32.28 18.90
N SER A 28 3.05 -31.06 19.39
CA SER A 28 3.59 -29.84 18.80
C SER A 28 4.83 -29.36 19.56
N ARG A 29 5.75 -28.72 18.85
CA ARG A 29 6.89 -28.05 19.49
C ARG A 29 6.40 -26.78 20.18
N ARG A 30 6.97 -26.46 21.35
CA ARG A 30 6.75 -25.18 22.01
C ARG A 30 7.00 -24.01 21.04
N GLY A 31 6.05 -23.08 20.97
CA GLY A 31 6.03 -21.97 20.01
C GLY A 31 5.26 -22.23 18.71
N LEU A 32 4.85 -23.48 18.45
CA LEU A 32 4.14 -23.92 17.25
C LEU A 32 2.89 -24.76 17.61
N GLU A 33 2.17 -24.33 18.65
CA GLU A 33 1.07 -25.11 19.23
C GLU A 33 -0.26 -24.96 18.49
N ASN A 34 -0.46 -23.87 17.75
CA ASN A 34 -1.72 -23.55 17.08
C ASN A 34 -1.52 -23.27 15.60
N ALA A 35 -2.48 -23.67 14.77
CA ALA A 35 -2.57 -23.30 13.37
C ALA A 35 -3.57 -22.16 13.20
N ILE A 36 -3.20 -21.14 12.41
CA ILE A 36 -4.15 -20.16 11.88
C ILE A 36 -4.69 -20.72 10.57
N ILE A 37 -6.01 -20.89 10.53
CA ILE A 37 -6.73 -21.32 9.35
C ILE A 37 -7.45 -20.11 8.76
N SER A 38 -7.26 -19.89 7.46
CA SER A 38 -7.94 -18.85 6.70
C SER A 38 -8.52 -19.47 5.45
N ASN A 39 -9.83 -19.29 5.26
CA ASN A 39 -10.56 -19.87 4.13
C ASN A 39 -10.29 -21.37 3.92
N GLY A 40 -10.25 -22.13 5.03
CA GLY A 40 -9.99 -23.57 5.05
C GLY A 40 -8.53 -24.00 4.87
N LYS A 41 -7.58 -23.07 4.73
CA LYS A 41 -6.15 -23.36 4.55
C LYS A 41 -5.36 -22.97 5.78
N ILE A 42 -4.38 -23.79 6.17
CA ILE A 42 -3.39 -23.40 7.18
C ILE A 42 -2.49 -22.33 6.56
N VAL A 43 -2.48 -21.13 7.13
CA VAL A 43 -1.69 -19.98 6.65
C VAL A 43 -0.53 -19.64 7.57
N ASN A 44 -0.57 -20.11 8.82
CA ASN A 44 0.47 -19.91 9.82
C ASN A 44 0.42 -20.97 10.93
N VAL A 45 1.53 -21.09 11.66
CA VAL A 45 1.61 -21.87 12.90
C VAL A 45 2.23 -20.98 13.96
N VAL A 46 1.55 -20.85 15.10
CA VAL A 46 1.81 -19.83 16.11
C VAL A 46 1.78 -20.42 17.52
N SER A 47 2.32 -19.64 18.46
CA SER A 47 2.37 -20.02 19.86
C SER A 47 1.02 -19.94 20.57
N ASN A 48 0.92 -20.53 21.76
CA ASN A 48 -0.24 -20.36 22.65
C ASN A 48 -0.48 -18.91 23.12
N SER A 49 0.53 -18.04 23.06
CA SER A 49 0.39 -16.63 23.44
C SER A 49 -0.02 -15.72 22.26
N TYR A 50 -0.16 -16.27 21.05
CA TYR A 50 -0.55 -15.46 19.90
C TYR A 50 -2.03 -15.09 19.98
N GLY A 51 -2.34 -13.81 19.80
CA GLY A 51 -3.72 -13.33 19.69
C GLY A 51 -4.12 -13.18 18.23
N HIS A 52 -4.99 -14.06 17.73
CA HIS A 52 -5.57 -13.90 16.40
C HIS A 52 -6.46 -12.66 16.37
N ILE A 53 -6.32 -11.85 15.32
CA ILE A 53 -7.12 -10.65 15.08
C ILE A 53 -7.90 -10.85 13.78
N PRO A 54 -9.18 -11.27 13.85
CA PRO A 54 -10.02 -11.42 12.67
C PRO A 54 -10.20 -10.09 11.94
N ASN A 55 -10.38 -10.16 10.62
CA ASN A 55 -10.55 -8.98 9.78
C ASN A 55 -11.83 -8.23 10.12
N GLN A 56 -12.88 -8.96 10.52
CA GLN A 56 -14.13 -8.40 11.01
C GLN A 56 -13.92 -7.54 12.25
N LEU A 57 -12.98 -7.90 13.13
CA LEU A 57 -12.66 -7.10 14.31
C LEU A 57 -11.84 -5.87 13.94
N PHE A 58 -10.79 -6.04 13.13
CA PHE A 58 -9.85 -4.97 12.82
C PHE A 58 -10.43 -3.93 11.85
N PHE A 59 -10.91 -4.36 10.69
CA PHE A 59 -11.34 -3.43 9.64
C PHE A 59 -12.68 -2.77 9.93
N LYS A 60 -13.61 -3.44 10.63
CA LYS A 60 -14.86 -2.77 11.06
C LYS A 60 -14.58 -1.68 12.08
N LYS A 61 -13.69 -1.92 13.04
CA LYS A 61 -13.26 -0.88 14.00
C LYS A 61 -12.53 0.27 13.30
N ALA A 62 -11.75 -0.01 12.27
CA ALA A 62 -11.16 1.04 11.45
C ALA A 62 -12.24 1.87 10.74
N GLU A 63 -13.22 1.23 10.12
CA GLU A 63 -14.34 1.90 9.44
C GLU A 63 -15.23 2.71 10.40
N GLU A 64 -15.51 2.17 11.59
CA GLU A 64 -16.20 2.87 12.68
C GLU A 64 -15.42 4.12 13.11
N MET A 65 -14.10 4.02 13.28
CA MET A 65 -13.23 5.15 13.66
C MET A 65 -13.30 6.30 12.64
N LEU A 66 -13.37 6.01 11.33
CA LEU A 66 -13.54 7.05 10.30
C LEU A 66 -14.95 7.64 10.31
N THR A 67 -15.96 6.80 10.56
CA THR A 67 -17.36 7.21 10.65
C THR A 67 -17.59 8.14 11.84
N ASP A 68 -17.03 7.80 13.00
CA ASP A 68 -17.07 8.61 14.24
C ASP A 68 -16.37 9.96 14.07
N ALA A 69 -15.35 10.01 13.22
CA ALA A 69 -14.66 11.22 12.82
C ALA A 69 -15.41 12.03 11.74
N GLN A 70 -16.58 11.57 11.29
CA GLN A 70 -17.41 12.21 10.27
C GLN A 70 -16.67 12.43 8.93
N LEU A 71 -15.74 11.55 8.59
CA LEU A 71 -15.04 11.59 7.31
C LEU A 71 -15.84 10.88 6.23
N ASN A 72 -15.98 11.51 5.07
CA ASN A 72 -16.46 10.85 3.86
C ASN A 72 -15.30 10.13 3.19
N PHE A 73 -15.51 8.90 2.73
CA PHE A 73 -14.45 8.11 2.11
C PHE A 73 -14.97 7.10 1.09
N HIS A 74 -14.09 6.71 0.17
CA HIS A 74 -14.23 5.55 -0.69
C HIS A 74 -13.36 4.42 -0.16
N LYS A 75 -13.85 3.19 -0.26
CA LYS A 75 -13.14 2.01 0.24
C LYS A 75 -12.50 1.24 -0.91
N ARG A 76 -11.27 0.78 -0.74
CA ARG A 76 -10.63 -0.23 -1.59
C ARG A 76 -10.14 -1.38 -0.71
N THR A 77 -10.43 -2.62 -1.11
CA THR A 77 -10.01 -3.81 -0.36
C THR A 77 -9.15 -4.72 -1.23
N ILE A 78 -8.09 -5.27 -0.62
CA ILE A 78 -7.15 -6.18 -1.30
C ILE A 78 -6.95 -7.41 -0.44
N ASN A 79 -7.09 -8.60 -1.04
CA ASN A 79 -6.82 -9.89 -0.42
C ASN A 79 -5.70 -10.60 -1.19
N LYS A 80 -4.53 -10.75 -0.55
CA LYS A 80 -3.43 -11.57 -1.06
C LYS A 80 -3.50 -12.98 -0.47
N ASN A 81 -4.09 -13.89 -1.25
CA ASN A 81 -4.12 -15.34 -1.01
C ASN A 81 -4.76 -15.80 0.30
N ASP A 82 -5.71 -15.05 0.85
CA ASP A 82 -6.34 -15.27 2.15
C ASP A 82 -5.34 -15.17 3.33
N ARG A 83 -4.22 -14.46 3.14
CA ARG A 83 -3.14 -14.36 4.14
C ARG A 83 -2.86 -12.93 4.59
N SER A 84 -2.86 -12.00 3.65
CA SER A 84 -2.55 -10.59 3.91
C SER A 84 -3.61 -9.73 3.26
N PHE A 85 -4.10 -8.75 4.02
CA PHE A 85 -5.29 -7.98 3.67
C PHE A 85 -5.02 -6.49 3.83
N ILE A 86 -5.63 -5.71 2.96
CA ILE A 86 -5.64 -4.25 3.03
C ILE A 86 -7.07 -3.74 2.94
N THR A 87 -7.34 -2.71 3.74
CA THR A 87 -8.44 -1.78 3.51
C THR A 87 -7.86 -0.38 3.42
N ASP A 88 -8.04 0.25 2.26
CA ASP A 88 -7.77 1.65 2.06
C ASP A 88 -9.06 2.44 2.16
N PHE A 89 -9.02 3.51 2.94
CA PHE A 89 -10.06 4.52 3.01
C PHE A 89 -9.53 5.80 2.36
N ILE A 90 -9.98 6.07 1.14
CA ILE A 90 -9.59 7.23 0.34
C ILE A 90 -10.55 8.35 0.72
N ILE A 91 -10.03 9.40 1.36
CA ILE A 91 -10.86 10.45 1.96
C ILE A 91 -11.37 11.38 0.86
N ASP A 92 -12.69 11.51 0.79
CA ASP A 92 -13.40 12.39 -0.13
C ASP A 92 -13.81 13.66 0.61
N ASP A 93 -12.87 14.57 0.80
CA ASP A 93 -13.07 15.85 1.47
C ASP A 93 -12.48 16.99 0.63
N LYS A 94 -12.80 18.24 0.96
CA LYS A 94 -12.30 19.47 0.30
C LYS A 94 -10.78 19.63 0.33
N SER A 95 -10.07 18.80 1.08
CA SER A 95 -8.61 18.68 1.14
C SER A 95 -7.99 17.97 -0.09
N GLN A 96 -8.77 17.73 -1.15
CA GLN A 96 -8.24 17.27 -2.43
C GLN A 96 -7.24 18.29 -2.98
N PHE A 97 -6.09 17.82 -3.44
CA PHE A 97 -5.09 18.68 -4.06
C PHE A 97 -4.80 18.23 -5.48
N THR A 98 -4.74 19.21 -6.38
CA THR A 98 -4.38 19.03 -7.77
C THR A 98 -2.91 19.41 -7.94
N VAL A 99 -2.10 18.50 -8.47
CA VAL A 99 -0.70 18.83 -8.77
C VAL A 99 -0.68 19.65 -10.06
N LYS A 100 -0.82 20.98 -9.96
CA LYS A 100 -0.78 21.99 -11.05
C LYS A 100 -1.85 21.87 -12.16
N ASN A 101 -2.46 20.71 -12.33
CA ASN A 101 -3.47 20.38 -13.33
C ASN A 101 -4.65 19.73 -12.61
N ASP A 102 -5.87 20.24 -12.85
CA ASP A 102 -7.10 19.78 -12.19
C ASP A 102 -7.43 18.30 -12.46
N LYS A 103 -6.70 17.67 -13.39
CA LYS A 103 -6.85 16.26 -13.78
C LYS A 103 -5.90 15.30 -13.06
N ASP A 104 -4.84 15.79 -12.41
CA ASP A 104 -3.88 14.95 -11.66
C ASP A 104 -4.14 15.09 -10.15
N LEU A 105 -5.19 14.41 -9.70
CA LEU A 105 -5.73 14.52 -8.36
C LEU A 105 -5.05 13.55 -7.39
N ILE A 106 -4.62 14.09 -6.25
CA ILE A 106 -4.11 13.33 -5.11
C ILE A 106 -5.04 13.53 -3.92
N LEU A 107 -5.47 12.40 -3.36
CA LEU A 107 -6.39 12.32 -2.23
C LEU A 107 -5.65 11.78 -0.99
N PRO A 108 -5.93 12.32 0.21
CA PRO A 108 -5.54 11.69 1.46
C PRO A 108 -6.09 10.26 1.53
N MET A 109 -5.31 9.33 2.06
CA MET A 109 -5.71 7.94 2.22
C MET A 109 -5.28 7.42 3.59
N LEU A 110 -6.14 6.61 4.19
CA LEU A 110 -5.83 5.81 5.37
C LEU A 110 -5.76 4.34 4.98
N ARG A 111 -4.59 3.72 5.12
CA ARG A 111 -4.39 2.30 4.81
C ARG A 111 -4.26 1.49 6.09
N PHE A 112 -5.12 0.48 6.20
CA PHE A 112 -5.06 -0.54 7.25
C PHE A 112 -4.58 -1.86 6.65
N LYS A 113 -3.60 -2.48 7.30
CA LYS A 113 -2.99 -3.76 6.92
C LYS A 113 -3.26 -4.78 8.02
N ASN A 114 -3.61 -6.00 7.64
CA ASN A 114 -3.63 -7.13 8.57
C ASN A 114 -3.07 -8.38 7.88
N SER A 115 -2.39 -9.26 8.62
CA SER A 115 -1.99 -10.56 8.08
C SER A 115 -2.17 -11.67 9.09
N TYR A 116 -2.51 -12.85 8.58
CA TYR A 116 -2.67 -14.08 9.35
C TYR A 116 -1.40 -14.93 9.33
N ASP A 117 -0.54 -14.75 8.33
CA ASP A 117 0.73 -15.45 8.18
C ASP A 117 1.93 -14.74 8.81
N GLY A 118 1.71 -13.59 9.46
CA GLY A 118 2.77 -12.79 10.08
C GLY A 118 3.67 -12.07 9.07
N SER A 119 3.32 -12.08 7.78
CA SER A 119 4.06 -11.34 6.74
C SER A 119 3.95 -9.84 6.91
N GLU A 120 2.87 -9.36 7.51
CA GLU A 120 2.60 -7.94 7.75
C GLU A 120 2.18 -7.73 9.21
N LYS A 121 2.78 -6.75 9.87
CA LYS A 121 2.27 -6.25 11.13
C LYS A 121 0.86 -5.71 10.89
N THR A 122 -0.11 -6.10 11.72
CA THR A 122 -1.40 -5.41 11.78
C THR A 122 -1.11 -3.94 12.02
N SER A 123 -1.49 -3.03 11.12
CA SER A 123 -1.15 -1.60 11.26
C SER A 123 -2.09 -0.67 10.50
N GLY A 124 -2.13 0.60 10.90
CA GLY A 124 -2.74 1.70 10.17
C GLY A 124 -1.69 2.76 9.82
N HIS A 125 -1.79 3.39 8.66
CA HIS A 125 -0.93 4.52 8.27
C HIS A 125 -1.67 5.49 7.37
N PHE A 126 -1.26 6.75 7.42
CA PHE A 126 -1.65 7.73 6.42
C PHE A 126 -0.83 7.52 5.14
N GLY A 127 -1.39 7.97 4.03
CA GLY A 127 -0.80 7.85 2.71
C GLY A 127 -1.56 8.70 1.72
N PHE A 128 -1.26 8.51 0.45
CA PHE A 128 -1.89 9.25 -0.63
C PHE A 128 -2.44 8.28 -1.68
N TYR A 129 -3.52 8.68 -2.33
CA TYR A 129 -4.10 7.97 -3.45
C TYR A 129 -4.11 8.89 -4.66
N ARG A 130 -3.54 8.45 -5.79
CA ARG A 130 -3.54 9.21 -7.03
C ARG A 130 -4.52 8.59 -8.02
N GLU A 131 -5.48 9.39 -8.49
CA GLU A 131 -6.58 8.85 -9.31
C GLU A 131 -6.10 8.27 -10.65
N VAL A 132 -5.15 8.95 -11.30
CA VAL A 132 -4.67 8.63 -12.66
C VAL A 132 -4.13 7.19 -12.75
N CYS A 133 -3.36 6.77 -11.77
CA CYS A 133 -2.73 5.45 -11.72
C CYS A 133 -3.51 4.44 -10.87
N SER A 134 -4.57 4.88 -10.18
CA SER A 134 -5.48 4.06 -9.38
C SER A 134 -4.80 3.16 -8.32
N ASN A 135 -3.59 3.53 -7.91
CA ASN A 135 -2.79 2.86 -6.89
C ASN A 135 -2.49 3.79 -5.71
N GLY A 136 -2.08 3.20 -4.58
CA GLY A 136 -1.68 3.97 -3.39
C GLY A 136 -0.22 4.39 -3.47
N LEU A 137 0.09 5.61 -3.03
CA LEU A 137 1.44 6.14 -2.85
C LEU A 137 1.84 6.02 -1.38
N HIS A 138 2.99 5.39 -1.11
CA HIS A 138 3.50 5.12 0.23
C HIS A 138 4.65 6.04 0.61
N VAL A 139 4.43 7.35 0.49
CA VAL A 139 5.44 8.38 0.75
C VAL A 139 5.22 9.11 2.09
N SER A 140 4.10 8.85 2.76
CA SER A 140 3.81 9.40 4.10
C SER A 140 4.64 8.70 5.18
N GLN A 141 4.93 9.41 6.27
CA GLN A 141 5.64 8.91 7.44
C GLN A 141 4.71 8.71 8.66
N ALA A 142 3.47 9.23 8.61
CA ALA A 142 2.54 9.16 9.73
C ALA A 142 1.94 7.75 9.89
N GLU A 143 2.37 7.05 10.92
CA GLU A 143 1.75 5.81 11.39
C GLU A 143 0.60 6.09 12.37
N ILE A 144 -0.41 5.22 12.35
CA ILE A 144 -1.47 5.20 13.35
C ILE A 144 -1.12 4.13 14.38
N GLU A 145 -0.89 4.57 15.62
CA GLU A 145 -0.70 3.67 16.74
C GLU A 145 -2.04 3.17 17.28
N PHE A 146 -2.19 1.85 17.37
CA PHE A 146 -3.32 1.15 18.00
C PHE A 146 -2.79 0.26 19.11
N SER A 147 -3.63 -0.01 20.11
CA SER A 147 -3.29 -0.91 21.21
C SER A 147 -4.09 -2.20 21.10
N ILE A 148 -3.41 -3.33 21.26
CA ILE A 148 -4.02 -4.66 21.26
C ILE A 148 -3.92 -5.20 22.68
N LYS A 149 -5.07 -5.39 23.33
CA LYS A 149 -5.15 -6.01 24.64
C LYS A 149 -5.46 -7.49 24.47
N HIS A 150 -4.54 -8.33 24.94
CA HIS A 150 -4.75 -9.77 25.02
C HIS A 150 -5.40 -10.13 26.35
N SER A 151 -6.56 -10.77 26.29
CA SER A 151 -7.11 -11.53 27.41
C SER A 151 -7.05 -13.02 27.07
N LYS A 152 -7.13 -13.90 28.09
CA LYS A 152 -6.85 -15.36 27.98
C LYS A 152 -7.51 -16.07 26.78
N ASN A 153 -8.58 -15.54 26.19
CA ASN A 153 -9.20 -16.04 24.95
C ASN A 153 -9.75 -14.94 24.01
N ASN A 154 -9.65 -13.65 24.34
CA ASN A 154 -10.18 -12.56 23.51
C ASN A 154 -9.09 -11.53 23.22
N THR A 155 -9.04 -11.10 21.97
CA THR A 155 -8.23 -9.96 21.53
C THR A 155 -9.11 -8.73 21.44
N ASP A 156 -8.87 -7.73 22.29
CA ASP A 156 -9.54 -6.43 22.21
C ASP A 156 -8.63 -5.44 21.50
N LEU A 157 -9.15 -4.83 20.43
CA LEU A 157 -8.45 -3.77 19.70
C LEU A 157 -8.95 -2.40 20.14
N ILE A 158 -8.02 -1.51 20.51
CA ILE A 158 -8.29 -0.12 20.89
C ILE A 158 -7.77 0.78 19.77
N MET A 159 -8.68 1.47 19.10
CA MET A 159 -8.35 2.47 18.07
C MET A 159 -8.18 3.86 18.70
N PRO A 160 -7.22 4.67 18.23
CA PRO A 160 -7.10 6.06 18.63
C PRO A 160 -8.26 6.90 18.07
N ARG A 161 -8.48 8.10 18.64
CA ARG A 161 -9.40 9.08 18.05
C ARG A 161 -8.74 9.76 16.85
N LEU A 162 -9.43 9.78 15.71
CA LEU A 162 -8.83 10.20 14.44
C LEU A 162 -8.78 11.72 14.24
N ASN A 163 -9.70 12.49 14.83
CA ASN A 163 -9.90 13.93 14.51
C ASN A 163 -8.57 14.71 14.56
N ASN A 164 -7.80 14.59 15.64
CA ASN A 164 -6.56 15.33 15.80
C ASN A 164 -5.38 14.72 15.02
N LEU A 165 -5.45 13.44 14.62
CA LEU A 165 -4.39 12.79 13.85
C LEU A 165 -4.47 13.19 12.38
N PHE A 166 -5.69 13.25 11.84
CA PHE A 166 -5.92 13.63 10.45
C PHE A 166 -5.56 15.09 10.20
N GLU A 167 -5.98 16.02 11.06
CA GLU A 167 -5.60 17.43 10.95
C GLU A 167 -4.07 17.60 10.97
N LYS A 168 -3.38 16.92 11.90
CA LYS A 168 -1.90 16.95 11.94
C LYS A 168 -1.24 16.37 10.70
N PHE A 169 -1.82 15.33 10.12
CA PHE A 169 -1.33 14.75 8.87
C PHE A 169 -1.48 15.74 7.71
N LEU A 170 -2.63 16.40 7.61
CA LEU A 170 -2.88 17.43 6.60
C LEU A 170 -1.92 18.62 6.76
N ASP A 171 -1.75 19.12 7.98
CA ASP A 171 -0.92 20.31 8.21
C ASP A 171 0.57 20.07 8.00
N ASN A 172 1.10 18.91 8.42
CA ASN A 172 2.54 18.68 8.46
C ASN A 172 3.09 17.88 7.28
N GLU A 173 2.42 16.80 6.88
CA GLU A 173 2.94 15.88 5.88
C GLU A 173 2.37 16.15 4.50
N PHE A 174 1.07 16.40 4.41
CA PHE A 174 0.39 16.59 3.13
C PHE A 174 0.97 17.78 2.36
N TYR A 175 1.06 18.97 2.96
CA TYR A 175 1.64 20.14 2.28
C TYR A 175 3.14 20.03 2.01
N THR A 176 3.87 19.31 2.87
CA THR A 176 5.32 19.12 2.68
C THR A 176 5.58 18.19 1.50
N ILE A 177 4.79 17.14 1.35
CA ILE A 177 4.99 16.19 0.26
C ILE A 177 4.49 16.72 -1.09
N THR A 178 3.40 17.48 -1.11
CA THR A 178 2.87 18.06 -2.35
C THR A 178 3.87 19.00 -3.01
N LYS A 179 4.58 19.80 -2.21
CA LYS A 179 5.70 20.63 -2.71
C LYS A 179 6.81 19.81 -3.38
N LYS A 180 7.07 18.59 -2.91
CA LYS A 180 8.05 17.70 -3.56
C LYS A 180 7.53 17.20 -4.91
N PHE A 181 6.24 16.86 -4.99
CA PHE A 181 5.60 16.46 -6.25
C PHE A 181 5.64 17.60 -7.27
N ASP A 182 5.31 18.82 -6.85
CA ASP A 182 5.39 20.02 -7.70
C ASP A 182 6.81 20.25 -8.20
N LYS A 183 7.81 20.12 -7.32
CA LYS A 183 9.22 20.23 -7.71
C LYS A 183 9.59 19.21 -8.78
N MET A 184 9.23 17.94 -8.62
CA MET A 184 9.52 16.89 -9.60
C MET A 184 8.88 17.14 -10.97
N LYS A 185 7.72 17.81 -11.03
CA LYS A 185 7.08 18.18 -12.30
C LYS A 185 7.88 19.21 -13.11
N GLU A 186 8.71 20.02 -12.46
CA GLU A 186 9.51 21.06 -13.15
C GLU A 186 10.65 20.46 -13.99
N PHE A 187 11.04 19.21 -13.70
CA PHE A 187 12.17 18.53 -14.34
C PHE A 187 11.68 17.57 -15.42
N LYS A 188 11.89 17.98 -16.67
CA LYS A 188 11.52 17.21 -17.85
C LYS A 188 12.49 16.06 -18.10
N ILE A 189 11.95 14.93 -18.53
CA ILE A 189 12.70 13.77 -18.97
C ILE A 189 12.84 13.84 -20.49
N ILE A 190 14.07 14.10 -20.97
CA ILE A 190 14.37 14.16 -22.40
C ILE A 190 14.44 12.75 -23.00
N ASP A 191 15.14 11.84 -22.30
CA ASP A 191 15.28 10.44 -22.70
C ASP A 191 14.67 9.53 -21.62
N THR A 192 13.51 8.95 -21.95
CA THR A 192 12.77 8.08 -21.04
C THR A 192 13.46 6.74 -20.84
N GLN A 193 14.23 6.25 -21.82
CA GLN A 193 14.97 4.99 -21.70
C GLN A 193 16.15 5.15 -20.74
N GLU A 194 16.93 6.23 -20.91
CA GLU A 194 18.06 6.53 -20.03
C GLU A 194 17.60 6.85 -18.61
N PHE A 195 16.50 7.59 -18.45
CA PHE A 195 15.89 7.80 -17.13
C PHE A 195 15.54 6.48 -16.43
N VAL A 196 14.85 5.57 -17.13
CA VAL A 196 14.47 4.28 -16.55
C VAL A 196 15.69 3.44 -16.19
N LYS A 197 16.75 3.48 -17.01
CA LYS A 197 18.02 2.82 -16.73
C LYS A 197 18.67 3.37 -15.46
N ALA A 198 18.83 4.70 -15.38
CA ALA A 198 19.44 5.37 -14.24
C ALA A 198 18.72 5.07 -12.91
N VAL A 199 17.38 5.11 -12.91
CA VAL A 199 16.58 4.80 -11.71
C VAL A 199 16.73 3.33 -11.32
N LEU A 200 16.71 2.40 -12.28
CA LEU A 200 16.91 0.97 -11.99
C LEU A 200 18.32 0.68 -11.48
N ASP A 201 19.33 1.42 -11.93
CA ASP A 201 20.69 1.26 -11.47
C ASP A 201 20.89 1.63 -10.00
N LYS A 202 20.18 2.64 -9.50
CA LYS A 202 20.22 3.02 -8.08
C LYS A 202 19.26 2.19 -7.22
N THR A 203 18.03 2.01 -7.69
CA THR A 203 16.98 1.35 -6.90
C THR A 203 17.13 -0.16 -6.84
N LYS A 204 17.63 -0.78 -7.92
CA LYS A 204 17.67 -2.22 -8.17
C LYS A 204 16.29 -2.90 -8.04
N LEU A 205 15.22 -2.18 -8.40
CA LEU A 205 13.84 -2.70 -8.36
C LEU A 205 13.65 -3.97 -9.20
N PHE A 206 14.20 -3.95 -10.42
CA PHE A 206 14.30 -5.08 -11.33
C PHE A 206 15.44 -4.82 -12.33
N ARG A 207 15.77 -5.82 -13.16
CA ARG A 207 16.84 -5.69 -14.17
C ARG A 207 16.33 -4.90 -15.38
N TYR A 208 17.10 -3.90 -15.81
CA TYR A 208 16.83 -3.15 -17.02
C TYR A 208 17.01 -4.02 -18.28
N GLU A 209 18.17 -4.66 -18.37
CA GLU A 209 18.60 -5.45 -19.51
C GLU A 209 18.00 -6.85 -19.52
N CYS A 210 17.96 -7.43 -20.71
CA CYS A 210 17.45 -8.76 -20.94
C CYS A 210 18.51 -9.84 -21.06
N SER A 211 18.13 -11.07 -20.71
CA SER A 211 18.87 -12.30 -21.03
C SER A 211 18.73 -12.67 -22.50
N ASP A 212 19.54 -13.62 -22.98
CA ASP A 212 19.52 -14.23 -24.34
C ASP A 212 18.13 -14.65 -24.88
N LYS A 213 17.12 -14.79 -24.00
CA LYS A 213 15.74 -15.17 -24.34
C LYS A 213 14.73 -14.01 -24.37
N ASN A 214 15.14 -12.77 -24.12
CA ASN A 214 14.22 -11.63 -24.04
C ASN A 214 14.84 -10.38 -24.71
N SER A 215 14.00 -9.44 -25.17
CA SER A 215 14.42 -8.20 -25.85
C SER A 215 14.86 -7.12 -24.88
N ASP A 216 15.91 -6.35 -25.19
CA ASP A 216 16.29 -5.14 -24.46
C ASP A 216 15.44 -3.94 -24.94
N PRO A 217 14.81 -3.13 -24.06
CA PRO A 217 14.75 -3.27 -22.60
C PRO A 217 13.74 -4.31 -22.12
N SER A 218 13.92 -4.77 -20.87
CA SER A 218 13.07 -5.80 -20.25
C SER A 218 11.58 -5.47 -20.36
N LYS A 219 10.71 -6.49 -20.35
CA LYS A 219 9.25 -6.28 -20.42
C LYS A 219 8.77 -5.27 -19.37
N LYS A 220 9.32 -5.31 -18.15
CA LYS A 220 8.95 -4.38 -17.07
C LYS A 220 9.45 -2.97 -17.32
N SER A 221 10.67 -2.82 -17.87
CA SER A 221 11.20 -1.52 -18.27
C SER A 221 10.35 -0.88 -19.37
N ARG A 222 9.93 -1.67 -20.37
CA ARG A 222 9.02 -1.21 -21.42
C ARG A 222 7.68 -0.77 -20.84
N GLU A 223 7.13 -1.54 -19.91
CA GLU A 223 5.89 -1.20 -19.21
C GLU A 223 5.99 0.12 -18.44
N VAL A 224 7.11 0.39 -17.75
CA VAL A 224 7.36 1.71 -17.13
C VAL A 224 7.36 2.82 -18.18
N ILE A 225 8.08 2.65 -19.29
CA ILE A 225 8.16 3.66 -20.36
C ILE A 225 6.77 3.92 -20.98
N GLU A 226 6.00 2.85 -21.22
CA GLU A 226 4.65 2.92 -21.76
C GLU A 226 3.71 3.69 -20.84
N ILE A 227 3.71 3.38 -19.53
CA ILE A 227 2.90 4.09 -18.53
C ILE A 227 3.31 5.56 -18.45
N LEU A 228 4.60 5.87 -18.39
CA LEU A 228 5.14 7.23 -18.35
C LEU A 228 4.63 8.06 -19.54
N ASN A 229 4.79 7.54 -20.75
CA ASN A 229 4.39 8.25 -21.96
C ASN A 229 2.87 8.36 -22.09
N TYR A 230 2.13 7.32 -21.70
CA TYR A 230 0.67 7.35 -21.69
C TYR A 230 0.12 8.39 -20.72
N GLU A 231 0.64 8.44 -19.49
CA GLU A 231 0.19 9.43 -18.50
C GLU A 231 0.55 10.87 -18.93
N ALA A 232 1.72 11.08 -19.52
CA ALA A 232 2.10 12.39 -20.09
C ALA A 232 1.09 12.85 -21.15
N LEU A 233 0.71 11.97 -22.07
CA LEU A 233 -0.33 12.23 -23.07
C LEU A 233 -1.70 12.51 -22.44
N LEU A 234 -2.11 11.67 -21.48
CA LEU A 234 -3.41 11.79 -20.80
C LEU A 234 -3.56 13.12 -20.06
N LEU A 235 -2.48 13.57 -19.42
CA LEU A 235 -2.44 14.82 -18.65
C LEU A 235 -2.09 16.03 -19.50
N ASN A 236 -1.76 15.84 -20.78
CA ASN A 236 -1.28 16.90 -21.68
C ASN A 236 -0.05 17.62 -21.10
N GLU A 237 0.89 16.83 -20.57
CA GLU A 237 2.18 17.27 -20.03
C GLU A 237 3.32 16.61 -20.82
N GLU A 238 4.53 17.16 -20.73
CA GLU A 238 5.73 16.43 -21.17
C GLU A 238 6.17 15.43 -20.09
N PRO A 239 6.83 14.31 -20.47
CA PRO A 239 7.42 13.40 -19.50
C PRO A 239 8.29 14.15 -18.51
N ASN A 240 8.05 13.93 -17.22
CA ASN A 240 8.73 14.60 -16.11
C ASN A 240 8.97 13.62 -14.96
N LEU A 241 9.81 14.00 -14.00
CA LEU A 241 10.21 13.10 -12.91
C LEU A 241 9.03 12.60 -12.08
N TRP A 242 7.98 13.41 -11.91
CA TRP A 242 6.77 12.99 -11.20
C TRP A 242 6.05 11.85 -11.93
N LEU A 243 5.82 11.98 -13.23
CA LEU A 243 5.24 10.91 -14.03
C LEU A 243 6.17 9.68 -14.07
N GLY A 244 7.49 9.90 -14.12
CA GLY A 244 8.48 8.84 -14.11
C GLY A 244 8.43 8.00 -12.84
N TYR A 245 8.38 8.66 -11.68
CA TYR A 245 8.17 8.01 -10.39
C TYR A 245 6.88 7.19 -10.36
N ASN A 246 5.76 7.78 -10.79
CA ASN A 246 4.46 7.10 -10.76
C ASN A 246 4.41 5.88 -11.68
N ALA A 247 5.08 5.93 -12.83
CA ALA A 247 5.19 4.78 -13.72
C ALA A 247 5.92 3.59 -13.06
N PHE A 248 7.03 3.86 -12.35
CA PHE A 248 7.71 2.84 -11.56
C PHE A 248 6.85 2.33 -10.39
N ASN A 249 6.17 3.24 -9.70
CA ASN A 249 5.27 2.91 -8.59
C ASN A 249 4.13 1.99 -9.07
N SER A 250 3.53 2.25 -10.24
CA SER A 250 2.52 1.37 -10.84
C SER A 250 3.07 -0.04 -11.08
N VAL A 251 4.26 -0.18 -11.68
CA VAL A 251 4.88 -1.50 -11.90
C VAL A 251 5.22 -2.20 -10.58
N LEU A 252 5.69 -1.48 -9.56
CA LEU A 252 5.95 -2.03 -8.23
C LEU A 252 4.69 -2.60 -7.56
N HIS A 253 3.56 -1.92 -7.71
CA HIS A 253 2.31 -2.30 -7.04
C HIS A 253 1.49 -3.35 -7.81
N ASN A 254 1.52 -3.30 -9.14
CA ASN A 254 0.64 -4.11 -10.00
C ASN A 254 1.34 -5.32 -10.62
N VAL A 255 2.66 -5.21 -10.89
CA VAL A 255 3.39 -6.23 -11.66
C VAL A 255 4.33 -7.04 -10.76
N LEU A 256 4.99 -6.39 -9.79
CA LEU A 256 5.93 -7.07 -8.91
C LEU A 256 5.21 -7.84 -7.80
N LYS A 257 5.50 -9.14 -7.70
CA LYS A 257 5.00 -10.01 -6.62
C LYS A 257 5.78 -9.74 -5.32
N LYS A 258 5.42 -8.66 -4.62
CA LYS A 258 6.01 -8.23 -3.35
C LYS A 258 4.97 -8.20 -2.23
N SER A 259 5.42 -8.40 -1.01
CA SER A 259 4.57 -8.18 0.18
C SER A 259 4.25 -6.69 0.32
N PHE A 260 3.25 -6.33 1.12
CA PHE A 260 2.86 -4.93 1.28
C PHE A 260 3.97 -4.10 1.94
N GLY A 261 4.61 -4.60 3.00
CA GLY A 261 5.75 -3.94 3.62
C GLY A 261 6.98 -3.85 2.69
N GLN A 262 7.18 -4.84 1.82
CA GLN A 262 8.23 -4.74 0.78
C GLN A 262 7.92 -3.67 -0.26
N GLN A 263 6.65 -3.56 -0.69
CA GLN A 263 6.21 -2.52 -1.62
C GLN A 263 6.43 -1.14 -1.02
N GLU A 264 5.96 -0.90 0.20
CA GLU A 264 6.12 0.36 0.93
C GLU A 264 7.60 0.80 1.05
N ARG A 265 8.49 -0.11 1.48
CA ARG A 265 9.92 0.22 1.60
C ARG A 265 10.56 0.53 0.26
N LEU A 266 10.21 -0.24 -0.79
CA LEU A 266 10.74 -0.02 -2.13
C LEU A 266 10.19 1.26 -2.76
N ASP A 267 8.94 1.59 -2.47
CA ASP A 267 8.28 2.80 -2.95
C ASP A 267 8.92 4.05 -2.35
N LYS A 268 9.15 4.05 -1.03
CA LYS A 268 9.89 5.13 -0.36
C LYS A 268 11.28 5.34 -0.95
N LYS A 269 12.04 4.25 -1.13
CA LYS A 269 13.37 4.32 -1.77
C LYS A 269 13.26 4.88 -3.19
N LEU A 270 12.30 4.40 -3.98
CA LEU A 270 12.07 4.86 -5.34
C LEU A 270 11.75 6.36 -5.38
N PHE A 271 10.88 6.82 -4.48
CA PHE A 271 10.52 8.23 -4.37
C PHE A 271 11.76 9.09 -4.08
N ASP A 272 12.53 8.73 -3.06
CA ASP A 272 13.73 9.48 -2.67
C ASP A 272 14.75 9.55 -3.82
N GLU A 273 14.99 8.44 -4.52
CA GLU A 273 15.95 8.36 -5.63
C GLU A 273 15.54 9.19 -6.86
N VAL A 274 14.25 9.23 -7.19
CA VAL A 274 13.74 10.07 -8.29
C VAL A 274 13.71 11.53 -7.85
N TYR A 275 13.35 11.82 -6.60
CA TYR A 275 13.33 13.19 -6.08
C TYR A 275 14.73 13.82 -6.03
N GLU A 276 15.79 13.04 -5.74
CA GLU A 276 17.18 13.52 -5.82
C GLU A 276 17.62 13.96 -7.22
N MET A 277 16.87 13.60 -8.27
CA MET A 277 17.14 14.04 -9.65
C MET A 277 16.53 15.42 -9.96
N ALA A 278 15.74 16.00 -9.04
CA ALA A 278 15.13 17.34 -9.10
C ALA A 278 15.88 18.33 -8.19
#